data_AF-A0A2V8T361-F1
#
_entry.id   AF-A0A2V8T361-F1
#
_cell.length_a   1.000
_cell.length_b   1.000
_cell.length_c   1.000
_cell.angle_alpha   90.00
_cell.angle_beta   90.00
_cell.angle_gamma   90.00
#
_symmetry.space_group_name_H-M   'P 1'
#
loop_
_entity.id
_entity.type
_entity.pdbx_description
1 polymer ?
#
loop_
_entity_poly.entity_id
_entity_poly.type
_entity_poly.pdbx_seq_one_letter_code
_entity_poly.pdbx_strand_id
1 'polypeptide(L)'
;MYCPNCGDQTTQGLKYCKRCGAGLNTPTMPPEEKASLGKAAGVMLFLVALVSIAGFIALFTTVYNLGERPGFDTRALIAIMAFGGATVFAVVGSLVWLLLRLTTNFNEAAHRQAKIEAPLVREYIPQLPASPASVTENTTRNFDPSVYREKGARE
;
A
#
# COMPACT_ATOMS: atom_id res chain seq x y z
N MET A 1 3.13 -0.11 33.52
CA MET A 1 3.42 -0.52 32.12
C MET A 1 4.86 -0.14 31.82
N TYR A 2 5.50 -0.64 30.77
CA TYR A 2 6.88 -0.27 30.42
C TYR A 2 6.91 0.39 29.04
N CYS A 3 7.80 1.36 28.84
CA CYS A 3 7.97 2.00 27.55
C CYS A 3 8.65 1.03 26.56
N PRO A 4 8.10 0.83 25.35
CA PRO A 4 8.73 -0.05 24.35
C PRO A 4 10.07 0.46 23.84
N ASN A 5 10.37 1.76 23.99
CA ASN A 5 11.59 2.37 23.49
C ASN A 5 12.75 2.36 24.50
N CYS A 6 12.47 2.47 25.80
CA CYS A 6 13.52 2.57 26.83
C CYS A 6 13.36 1.60 28.01
N GLY A 7 12.30 0.79 28.03
CA GLY A 7 12.03 -0.18 29.09
C GLY A 7 11.65 0.42 30.44
N ASP A 8 11.49 1.74 30.54
CA ASP A 8 11.22 2.42 31.81
C ASP A 8 9.75 2.30 32.23
N GLN A 9 9.47 2.32 33.53
CA GLN A 9 8.13 2.13 34.05
C GLN A 9 7.24 3.35 33.72
N THR A 10 6.25 3.14 32.87
CA THR A 10 5.25 4.13 32.47
C THR A 10 3.97 3.97 33.28
N THR A 11 3.46 5.10 33.78
CA THR A 11 2.14 5.21 34.39
C THR A 11 1.07 5.22 33.30
N GLN A 12 -0.06 4.57 33.55
CA GLN A 12 -1.19 4.52 32.62
C GLN A 12 -1.74 5.94 32.37
N GLY A 13 -1.99 6.30 31.12
CA GLY A 13 -2.58 7.59 30.73
C GLY A 13 -1.62 8.67 30.22
N LEU A 14 -0.32 8.40 30.11
CA LEU A 14 0.64 9.37 29.55
C LEU A 14 0.78 9.21 28.03
N LYS A 15 0.71 10.34 27.32
CA LYS A 15 0.90 10.39 25.85
C LYS A 15 2.35 10.11 25.43
N TYR A 16 3.30 10.39 26.32
CA TYR A 16 4.74 10.30 26.08
C TYR A 16 5.47 9.71 27.30
N CYS A 17 6.58 9.01 27.07
CA CYS A 17 7.44 8.52 28.13
C CYS A 17 8.21 9.67 28.79
N LYS A 18 8.21 9.75 30.12
CA LYS A 18 8.93 10.79 30.88
C LYS A 18 10.45 10.72 30.74
N ARG A 19 11.01 9.56 30.40
CA ARG A 19 12.46 9.32 30.37
C ARG A 19 13.08 9.47 28.99
N CYS A 20 12.41 8.97 27.94
CA CYS A 20 12.93 9.01 26.57
C CYS A 20 12.09 9.89 25.62
N GLY A 21 10.98 10.47 26.08
CA GLY A 21 10.09 11.29 25.26
C GLY A 21 9.28 10.53 24.20
N ALA A 22 9.44 9.20 24.10
CA ALA A 22 8.76 8.40 23.08
C ALA A 22 7.24 8.45 23.27
N GLY A 23 6.49 8.65 22.18
CA GLY A 23 5.03 8.59 22.18
C GLY A 23 4.54 7.20 22.58
N LEU A 24 3.76 7.12 23.66
CA LEU A 24 3.13 5.88 24.14
C LEU A 24 1.72 5.72 23.56
N ASN A 25 1.18 6.79 22.97
CA ASN A 25 -0.03 6.76 22.17
C ASN A 25 0.32 6.35 20.74
N THR A 26 0.65 5.08 20.52
CA THR A 26 0.29 4.45 19.25
C THR A 26 -1.16 4.00 19.43
N PRO A 27 -2.19 4.78 19.03
CA PRO A 27 -3.41 4.11 18.65
C PRO A 27 -2.96 3.12 17.59
N THR A 28 -3.10 1.84 17.88
CA THR A 28 -3.24 0.83 16.84
C THR A 28 -4.29 1.41 15.91
N MET A 29 -3.86 2.07 14.83
CA MET A 29 -4.76 2.41 13.77
C MET A 29 -5.34 1.05 13.37
N PRO A 30 -6.67 0.86 13.47
CA PRO A 30 -7.26 -0.32 12.88
C PRO A 30 -6.76 -0.38 11.44
N PRO A 31 -6.36 -1.56 10.94
CA PRO A 31 -5.79 -1.69 9.61
C PRO A 31 -6.70 -0.93 8.66
N GLU A 32 -6.15 0.16 8.13
CA GLU A 32 -6.81 1.03 7.19
C GLU A 32 -7.36 0.11 6.10
N GLU A 33 -8.67 0.15 5.91
CA GLU A 33 -9.46 -0.72 5.05
C GLU A 33 -9.10 -0.45 3.58
N LYS A 34 -7.86 -0.74 3.18
CA LYS A 34 -7.40 -0.78 1.78
C LYS A 34 -7.94 -2.05 1.12
N ALA A 35 -9.26 -2.28 1.18
CA ALA A 35 -9.86 -3.49 0.61
C ALA A 35 -11.36 -3.36 0.26
N SER A 36 -11.85 -2.18 -0.12
CA SER A 36 -13.20 -2.04 -0.70
C SER A 36 -13.19 -1.69 -2.19
N LEU A 37 -12.08 -1.17 -2.75
CA LEU A 37 -12.03 -0.73 -4.14
C LEU A 37 -12.20 -1.90 -5.14
N GLY A 38 -11.57 -3.05 -4.88
CA GLY A 38 -11.75 -4.24 -5.71
C GLY A 38 -13.18 -4.80 -5.65
N LYS A 39 -13.82 -4.72 -4.48
CA LYS A 39 -15.22 -5.13 -4.30
C LYS A 39 -16.18 -4.19 -5.02
N ALA A 40 -15.93 -2.88 -4.93
CA ALA A 40 -16.71 -1.86 -5.62
C ALA A 40 -16.59 -1.97 -7.16
N ALA A 41 -15.39 -2.21 -7.68
CA ALA A 41 -15.18 -2.46 -9.11
C ALA A 41 -15.88 -3.74 -9.59
N GLY A 42 -15.83 -4.81 -8.79
CA GLY A 42 -16.55 -6.06 -9.06
C GLY A 42 -18.08 -5.86 -9.08
N VAL A 43 -18.62 -5.10 -8.12
CA VAL A 43 -20.05 -4.76 -8.08
C VAL A 43 -20.45 -3.92 -9.29
N MET A 44 -19.66 -2.92 -9.66
CA MET A 44 -19.91 -2.11 -10.85
C MET A 44 -19.91 -2.94 -12.14
N LEU A 45 -18.94 -3.85 -12.30
CA LEU A 45 -18.92 -4.76 -13.45
C LEU A 45 -20.15 -5.69 -13.47
N PHE A 46 -20.57 -6.18 -12.32
CA PHE A 46 -21.76 -7.03 -12.22
C PHE A 46 -23.04 -6.27 -12.61
N LEU A 47 -23.21 -5.04 -12.15
CA LEU A 47 -24.35 -4.19 -12.53
C LEU A 47 -24.35 -3.88 -14.03
N VAL A 48 -23.19 -3.50 -14.60
CA VAL A 48 -23.05 -3.25 -16.03
C VAL A 48 -23.39 -4.50 -16.84
N ALA A 49 -22.93 -5.68 -16.40
CA ALA A 49 -23.25 -6.95 -17.05
C ALA A 49 -24.76 -7.24 -17.01
N LEU A 50 -25.42 -7.06 -15.86
CA LEU A 50 -26.87 -7.28 -15.75
C LEU A 50 -27.67 -6.35 -16.66
N VAL A 51 -27.35 -5.06 -16.67
CA VAL A 51 -28.03 -4.08 -17.53
C VAL A 51 -27.81 -4.43 -19.01
N SER A 52 -26.59 -4.85 -19.37
CA SER A 52 -26.26 -5.26 -20.74
C SER A 52 -27.03 -6.50 -21.18
N ILE A 53 -27.12 -7.52 -20.30
CA ILE A 53 -27.88 -8.76 -20.55
C ILE A 53 -29.37 -8.43 -20.70
N ALA A 54 -29.93 -7.64 -19.79
CA ALA A 54 -31.33 -7.23 -19.85
C ALA A 54 -31.65 -6.46 -21.14
N GLY A 55 -30.78 -5.52 -21.54
CA GLY A 55 -30.92 -4.78 -22.79
C GLY A 55 -30.83 -5.69 -24.03
N PHE A 56 -29.92 -6.65 -24.02
CA PHE A 56 -29.77 -7.61 -25.12
C PHE A 56 -31.00 -8.52 -25.26
N ILE A 57 -31.53 -9.01 -24.14
CA ILE A 57 -32.77 -9.81 -24.12
C ILE A 57 -33.92 -8.99 -24.71
N ALA A 58 -34.12 -7.74 -24.25
CA ALA A 58 -35.18 -6.88 -24.75
C ALA A 58 -35.06 -6.64 -26.26
N LEU A 59 -33.85 -6.35 -26.77
CA LEU A 59 -33.59 -6.23 -28.21
C LEU A 59 -33.96 -7.51 -28.96
N PHE A 60 -33.52 -8.68 -28.48
CA PHE A 60 -33.86 -9.96 -29.10
C PHE A 60 -35.37 -10.23 -29.11
N THR A 61 -36.06 -9.94 -28.01
CA THR A 61 -37.52 -10.10 -27.92
C THR A 61 -38.24 -9.20 -28.92
N THR A 62 -37.80 -7.94 -29.09
CA THR A 62 -38.42 -7.03 -30.05
C THR A 62 -38.27 -7.54 -31.49
N VAL A 63 -37.09 -8.02 -31.87
CA VAL A 63 -36.85 -8.54 -33.22
C VAL A 63 -37.62 -9.83 -33.47
N TYR A 64 -37.71 -10.72 -32.48
CA TYR A 64 -38.47 -11.97 -32.59
C TYR A 64 -39.96 -11.69 -32.85
N ASN A 65 -40.55 -10.75 -32.11
CA ASN A 65 -41.94 -10.32 -32.32
C ASN A 65 -42.19 -9.67 -33.70
N LEU A 66 -41.17 -9.03 -34.29
CA LEU A 66 -41.26 -8.47 -35.64
C LEU A 66 -41.13 -9.55 -36.72
N GLY A 67 -40.35 -10.59 -36.48
CA GLY A 67 -40.13 -11.71 -37.41
C GLY A 67 -41.35 -12.59 -37.64
N GLU A 68 -42.29 -12.63 -36.69
CA GLU A 68 -43.57 -13.34 -36.85
C GLU A 68 -44.56 -12.62 -37.79
N ARG A 69 -44.28 -11.37 -38.17
CA ARG A 69 -45.16 -10.63 -39.09
C ARG A 69 -44.88 -11.06 -40.54
N PRO A 70 -45.88 -11.56 -41.28
CA PRO A 70 -45.71 -11.96 -42.67
C PRO A 70 -45.40 -10.72 -43.53
N GLY A 71 -44.22 -10.70 -44.16
CA GLY A 71 -43.79 -9.62 -45.07
C GLY A 71 -42.38 -9.08 -44.83
N PHE A 72 -41.68 -9.49 -43.77
CA PHE A 72 -40.29 -9.09 -43.54
C PHE A 72 -39.29 -9.99 -44.26
N ASP A 73 -38.30 -9.38 -44.91
CA ASP A 73 -37.19 -10.09 -45.54
C ASP A 73 -36.23 -10.60 -44.45
N THR A 74 -36.11 -11.93 -44.34
CA THR A 74 -35.25 -12.63 -43.39
C THR A 74 -33.80 -12.16 -43.48
N ARG A 75 -33.32 -11.77 -44.67
CA ARG A 75 -31.94 -11.29 -44.87
C ARG A 75 -31.70 -9.95 -44.18
N ALA A 76 -32.66 -9.03 -44.24
CA ALA A 76 -32.58 -7.75 -43.56
C ALA A 76 -32.59 -7.93 -42.04
N LEU A 77 -33.42 -8.85 -41.54
CA LEU A 77 -33.52 -9.16 -40.11
C LEU A 77 -32.21 -9.76 -39.55
N ILE A 78 -31.58 -10.67 -40.29
CA ILE A 78 -30.26 -11.22 -39.92
C ILE A 78 -29.18 -10.12 -39.94
N ALA A 79 -29.19 -9.23 -40.94
CA ALA A 79 -28.23 -8.14 -41.03
C ALA A 79 -28.34 -7.16 -39.84
N ILE A 80 -29.57 -6.80 -39.45
CA ILE A 80 -29.84 -5.95 -38.28
C ILE A 80 -29.35 -6.62 -36.99
N MET A 81 -29.61 -7.92 -36.82
CA MET A 81 -29.13 -8.67 -35.66
C MET A 81 -27.60 -8.75 -35.59
N ALA A 82 -26.94 -9.01 -36.72
CA ALA A 82 -25.48 -9.10 -36.78
C ALA A 82 -24.83 -7.74 -36.48
N PHE A 83 -25.32 -6.67 -37.08
CA PHE A 83 -24.78 -5.32 -36.89
C PHE A 83 -25.08 -4.78 -35.48
N GLY A 84 -26.32 -4.95 -35.02
CA GLY A 84 -26.74 -4.58 -33.66
C GLY A 84 -25.96 -5.35 -32.60
N GLY A 85 -25.85 -6.66 -32.73
CA GLY A 85 -25.06 -7.50 -31.84
C GLY A 85 -23.59 -7.07 -31.80
N ALA A 86 -22.95 -6.91 -32.97
CA ALA A 86 -21.55 -6.50 -33.05
C ALA A 86 -21.29 -5.16 -32.35
N THR A 87 -22.17 -4.16 -32.52
CA THR A 87 -22.02 -2.86 -31.85
C THR A 87 -22.16 -2.97 -30.34
N VAL A 88 -23.14 -3.72 -29.83
CA VAL A 88 -23.31 -3.93 -28.39
C VAL A 88 -22.10 -4.66 -27.80
N PHE A 89 -21.63 -5.73 -28.44
CA PHE A 89 -20.43 -6.45 -28.00
C PHE A 89 -19.19 -5.56 -28.00
N ALA A 90 -19.02 -4.71 -29.02
CA ALA A 90 -17.90 -3.77 -29.08
C ALA A 90 -17.96 -2.75 -27.94
N VAL A 91 -19.14 -2.17 -27.68
CA VAL A 91 -19.32 -1.19 -26.59
C VAL A 91 -19.08 -1.84 -25.23
N VAL A 92 -19.73 -2.96 -24.93
CA VAL A 92 -19.57 -3.68 -23.65
C VAL A 92 -18.12 -4.16 -23.48
N GLY A 93 -17.53 -4.74 -24.52
CA GLY A 93 -16.14 -5.16 -24.50
C GLY A 93 -15.17 -3.99 -24.26
N SER A 94 -15.40 -2.84 -24.88
CA SER A 94 -14.59 -1.63 -24.66
C SER A 94 -14.72 -1.10 -23.23
N LEU A 95 -15.93 -1.11 -22.66
CA LEU A 95 -16.20 -0.70 -21.28
C LEU A 95 -15.51 -1.62 -20.28
N VAL A 96 -15.63 -2.92 -20.47
CA VAL A 96 -14.96 -3.92 -19.63
C VAL A 96 -13.44 -3.78 -19.76
N TRP A 97 -12.91 -3.64 -20.98
CA TRP A 97 -11.48 -3.44 -21.19
C TRP A 97 -10.97 -2.15 -20.54
N LEU A 98 -11.72 -1.05 -20.65
CA LEU A 98 -11.37 0.24 -20.05
C LEU A 98 -11.41 0.15 -18.52
N LEU A 99 -12.43 -0.48 -17.94
CA LEU A 99 -12.53 -0.69 -16.50
C LEU A 99 -11.40 -1.57 -15.98
N LEU A 100 -11.11 -2.68 -16.66
CA LEU A 100 -9.99 -3.55 -16.32
C LEU A 100 -8.67 -2.77 -16.38
N ARG A 101 -8.44 -2.03 -17.46
CA ARG A 101 -7.24 -1.18 -17.63
C ARG A 101 -7.13 -0.11 -16.56
N LEU A 102 -8.25 0.48 -16.12
CA LEU A 102 -8.27 1.45 -15.05
C LEU A 102 -7.84 0.79 -13.73
N THR A 103 -8.41 -0.37 -13.41
CA THR A 103 -8.08 -1.12 -12.17
C THR A 103 -6.63 -1.60 -12.14
N THR A 104 -6.07 -2.04 -13.28
CA THR A 104 -4.67 -2.44 -13.35
C THR A 104 -3.75 -1.25 -13.08
N ASN A 105 -4.03 -0.09 -13.67
CA ASN A 105 -3.22 1.11 -13.48
C ASN A 105 -3.27 1.62 -12.03
N PHE A 106 -4.44 1.57 -11.38
CA PHE A 106 -4.59 1.97 -9.97
C PHE A 106 -3.86 1.02 -9.01
N ASN A 107 -3.92 -0.29 -9.26
CA ASN A 107 -3.17 -1.26 -8.45
C ASN A 107 -1.66 -1.04 -8.54
N GLU A 108 -1.13 -0.74 -9.74
CA GLU A 108 0.28 -0.41 -9.90
C GLU A 108 0.68 0.86 -9.15
N ALA A 109 -0.16 1.90 -9.19
CA ALA A 109 0.08 3.14 -8.44
C ALA A 109 0.05 2.92 -6.91
N ALA A 110 -0.92 2.13 -6.42
CA ALA A 110 -1.04 1.79 -5.00
C ALA A 110 0.15 0.95 -4.51
N HIS A 111 0.62 -0.02 -5.29
CA HIS A 111 1.81 -0.81 -4.96
C HIS A 111 3.09 0.02 -4.93
N ARG A 112 3.23 1.01 -5.83
CA ARG A 112 4.36 1.95 -5.79
C ARG A 112 4.37 2.79 -4.52
N GLN A 113 3.20 3.28 -4.08
CA GLN A 113 3.10 4.03 -2.82
C GLN A 113 3.41 3.16 -1.60
N ALA A 114 2.87 1.94 -1.53
CA ALA A 114 3.15 1.00 -0.44
C ALA A 114 4.65 0.62 -0.34
N LYS A 115 5.37 0.61 -1.46
CA LYS A 115 6.82 0.34 -1.48
C LYS A 115 7.66 1.54 -1.01
N ILE A 116 7.18 2.77 -1.19
CA ILE A 116 7.87 4.00 -0.73
C ILE A 116 7.65 4.21 0.78
N GLU A 117 6.51 3.75 1.30
CA GLU A 117 6.12 3.94 2.70
C GLU A 117 6.48 2.76 3.61
N ALA A 118 7.20 1.74 3.11
CA ALA A 118 7.84 0.78 4.01
C ALA A 118 8.82 1.57 4.88
N PRO A 119 8.54 1.75 6.19
CA PRO A 119 9.45 2.49 7.03
C PRO A 119 10.77 1.73 6.97
N LEU A 120 11.83 2.46 6.65
CA LEU A 120 13.17 2.08 7.04
C LEU A 120 13.10 1.85 8.56
N VAL A 121 12.77 0.62 8.97
CA VAL A 121 13.24 0.07 10.22
C VAL A 121 14.73 0.04 10.01
N ARG A 122 15.35 1.18 10.32
CA ARG A 122 16.77 1.31 10.49
C ARG A 122 17.07 0.32 11.59
N GLU A 123 17.54 -0.84 11.16
CA GLU A 123 18.04 -1.89 12.00
C GLU A 123 19.19 -1.27 12.77
N TYR A 124 18.86 -0.68 13.93
CA TYR A 124 19.80 -0.13 14.86
C TYR A 124 20.45 -1.35 15.49
N ILE A 125 21.48 -1.87 14.79
CA ILE A 125 22.44 -2.77 15.39
C ILE A 125 22.94 -2.02 16.63
N PRO A 126 22.69 -2.53 17.85
CA PRO A 126 23.23 -1.92 19.04
C PRO A 126 24.75 -2.01 18.90
N GLN A 127 25.41 -0.89 18.59
CA GLN A 127 26.84 -0.81 18.78
C GLN A 127 27.04 -0.93 20.27
N LEU A 128 27.57 -2.10 20.68
CA LEU A 128 28.03 -2.35 22.03
C LEU A 128 28.90 -1.15 22.42
N PRO A 129 28.57 -0.40 23.48
CA PRO A 129 29.40 0.72 23.89
C PRO A 129 30.80 0.17 24.12
N ALA A 130 31.78 0.69 23.38
CA ALA A 130 33.17 0.51 23.72
C ALA A 130 33.31 0.86 25.20
N SER A 131 33.83 -0.09 25.97
CA SER A 131 34.14 0.05 27.40
C SER A 131 34.53 1.50 27.69
N PRO A 132 33.82 2.23 28.56
CA PRO A 132 34.26 3.57 28.93
C PRO A 132 35.66 3.41 29.52
N ALA A 133 36.66 3.96 28.84
CA ALA A 133 38.03 4.01 29.33
C ALA A 133 37.96 4.53 30.76
N SER A 134 38.35 3.68 31.71
CA SER A 134 38.29 4.03 33.11
C SER A 134 39.12 5.30 33.31
N VAL A 135 38.53 6.28 33.99
CA VAL A 135 39.15 7.59 34.25
C VAL A 135 40.45 7.45 35.05
N THR A 136 40.77 6.26 35.56
CA THR A 136 42.03 5.93 36.22
C THR A 136 43.23 5.79 35.26
N GLU A 137 43.01 5.60 33.95
CA GLU A 137 44.12 5.45 32.99
C GLU A 137 44.68 6.78 32.48
N ASN A 138 43.87 7.84 32.45
CA ASN A 138 44.29 9.10 31.81
C ASN A 138 45.11 10.03 32.72
N THR A 139 45.13 9.78 34.04
CA THR A 139 45.87 10.60 35.01
C THR A 139 47.18 9.98 35.50
N THR A 140 47.41 8.68 35.27
CA THR A 140 48.62 7.98 35.73
C THR A 140 49.76 7.99 34.71
N ARG A 141 49.48 8.28 33.42
CA ARG A 141 50.50 8.28 32.36
C ARG A 141 51.34 9.57 32.28
N ASN A 142 50.96 10.64 32.98
CA ASN A 142 51.69 11.91 32.95
C ASN A 142 52.80 12.04 34.02
N PHE A 143 52.95 11.03 34.88
CA PHE A 143 53.97 10.99 35.92
C PHE A 143 55.00 9.89 35.68
N ASP A 144 55.40 9.68 34.42
CA ASP A 144 56.54 8.81 34.12
C ASP A 144 57.86 9.55 34.46
N PRO A 145 58.61 9.11 35.50
CA PRO A 145 59.83 9.79 35.94
C PRO A 145 61.00 9.64 34.95
N SER A 146 60.86 8.81 33.91
CA SER A 146 61.89 8.65 32.87
C SER A 146 62.13 9.93 32.06
N VAL A 147 61.11 10.78 31.90
CA VAL A 147 61.19 12.04 31.13
C VAL A 147 62.06 13.11 31.83
N TYR A 148 62.19 13.07 33.15
CA TYR A 148 62.99 14.05 33.90
C TYR A 148 64.45 13.63 34.11
N ARG A 149 64.80 12.35 33.87
CA ARG A 149 66.15 11.85 34.11
C ARG A 149 67.14 12.20 32.99
N GLU A 150 66.67 12.54 31.80
CA GLU A 150 67.53 12.78 30.63
C GLU A 150 68.10 14.20 30.55
N LYS A 151 67.53 15.17 31.28
CA LYS A 151 67.97 16.57 31.25
C LYS A 151 69.10 16.93 32.23
N GLY A 152 69.51 16.02 33.11
CA GLY A 152 70.53 16.28 34.14
C GLY A 152 71.95 15.80 33.83
N ALA A 153 72.22 15.26 32.64
CA ALA A 153 73.52 14.68 32.28
C ALA A 153 74.28 15.46 31.19
N ARG A 154 73.89 16.70 30.93
CA ARG A 154 74.56 17.62 30.00
C ARG A 154 74.74 19.02 30.60
N GLU A 155 75.30 19.08 31.79
CA GLU A 155 76.02 20.24 32.32
C GLU A 155 77.36 19.78 32.89
#